data_AF-A0A2Z5UTM8-F1
#
_entry.id   AF-A0A2Z5UTM8-F1
#
_cell.length_a   1.000
_cell.length_b   1.000
_cell.length_c   1.000
_cell.angle_alpha   90.00
_cell.angle_beta   90.00
_cell.angle_gamma   90.00
#
_symmetry.space_group_name_H-M   'P 1'
#
loop_
_entity.id
_entity.type
_entity.pdbx_description
1 polymer ?
#
loop_
_entity_poly.entity_id
_entity_poly.type
_entity_poly.pdbx_seq_one_letter_code
_entity_poly.pdbx_strand_id
1 'polypeptide(L)'
;MALFGEKASPQKAERALDVLRITVALLILIHGAFRLIAGGVAPFGVWLESQGFPMGFAWALAVTLFELVGPVLMLARRWTSFAALGHAAILTLGMIMVHLPFGWFVVGAGRNGMEYSVILIVSLLTIAWAYWPERRRGS
;
A
#
# COMPACT_ATOMS: atom_id res chain seq x y z
N MET A 1 -25.38 -31.89 3.99
CA MET A 1 -24.23 -31.22 4.64
C MET A 1 -23.87 -30.03 3.76
N ALA A 2 -24.16 -28.79 4.19
CA ALA A 2 -23.93 -27.63 3.33
C ALA A 2 -22.42 -27.40 3.20
N LEU A 3 -21.91 -27.40 1.95
CA LEU A 3 -20.49 -27.22 1.63
C LEU A 3 -20.00 -25.76 1.77
N PHE A 4 -20.84 -24.88 2.32
CA PHE A 4 -20.54 -23.46 2.50
C PHE A 4 -20.35 -23.17 3.99
N GLY A 5 -19.21 -22.60 4.35
CA GLY A 5 -18.96 -22.09 5.69
C GLY A 5 -19.89 -20.93 6.03
N GLU A 6 -20.19 -20.76 7.32
CA GLU A 6 -20.96 -19.61 7.79
C GLU A 6 -20.22 -18.28 7.52
N LYS A 7 -20.99 -17.22 7.29
CA LYS A 7 -20.42 -15.87 7.17
C LYS A 7 -19.75 -15.49 8.49
N ALA A 8 -18.63 -14.76 8.41
CA ALA A 8 -18.01 -14.19 9.60
C ALA A 8 -18.98 -13.24 10.32
N SER A 9 -19.02 -13.29 11.65
CA SER A 9 -19.77 -12.31 12.43
C SER A 9 -19.16 -10.90 12.26
N PRO A 10 -19.94 -9.82 12.45
CA PRO A 10 -19.43 -8.45 12.31
C PRO A 10 -18.15 -8.19 13.12
N GLN A 11 -18.08 -8.68 14.37
CA GLN A 11 -16.90 -8.51 15.23
C GLN A 11 -15.67 -9.26 14.70
N LYS A 12 -15.85 -10.44 14.10
CA LYS A 12 -14.76 -11.19 13.47
C LYS A 12 -14.26 -10.47 12.21
N ALA A 13 -15.17 -9.93 11.39
CA ALA A 13 -14.83 -9.16 10.20
C ALA A 13 -14.07 -7.86 10.55
N GLU A 14 -14.53 -7.12 11.57
CA GLU A 14 -13.84 -5.93 12.07
C GLU A 14 -12.40 -6.24 12.52
N ARG A 15 -12.22 -7.28 13.34
CA ARG A 15 -10.89 -7.70 13.80
C ARG A 15 -9.98 -8.12 12.65
N ALA A 16 -10.52 -8.84 11.66
CA ALA A 16 -9.76 -9.23 10.47
C ALA A 16 -9.29 -8.00 9.67
N LEU A 17 -10.14 -6.98 9.54
CA LEU A 17 -9.78 -5.71 8.89
C LEU A 17 -8.73 -4.93 9.69
N ASP A 18 -8.78 -4.96 11.01
CA ASP A 18 -7.73 -4.37 11.85
C ASP A 18 -6.38 -5.07 11.67
N VAL A 19 -6.37 -6.40 11.63
CA VAL A 19 -5.15 -7.17 11.35
C VAL A 19 -4.61 -6.84 9.96
N LEU A 20 -5.49 -6.77 8.94
CA LEU A 20 -5.10 -6.40 7.58
C LEU A 20 -4.50 -4.99 7.53
N ARG A 21 -5.18 -4.01 8.15
CA ARG A 21 -4.71 -2.61 8.21
C ARG A 21 -3.34 -2.50 8.86
N ILE A 22 -3.15 -3.14 10.02
CA ILE A 22 -1.88 -3.10 10.75
C ILE A 22 -0.77 -3.74 9.93
N THR A 23 -1.04 -4.93 9.37
CA THR A 23 -0.05 -5.68 8.57
C THR A 23 0.39 -4.88 7.35
N VAL A 24 -0.56 -4.37 6.56
CA VAL A 24 -0.27 -3.57 5.36
C VAL A 24 0.48 -2.28 5.71
N ALA A 25 0.08 -1.59 6.79
CA ALA A 25 0.79 -0.41 7.24
C ALA A 25 2.25 -0.73 7.61
N LEU A 26 2.50 -1.80 8.37
CA LEU A 26 3.87 -2.18 8.73
C LEU A 26 4.71 -2.55 7.51
N LEU A 27 4.15 -3.27 6.53
CA LEU A 27 4.85 -3.64 5.30
C LEU A 27 5.29 -2.39 4.50
N ILE A 28 4.40 -1.40 4.36
CA ILE A 28 4.72 -0.15 3.67
C ILE A 28 5.74 0.67 4.46
N LEU A 29 5.59 0.74 5.79
CA LEU A 29 6.49 1.49 6.67
C LEU A 29 7.93 0.95 6.56
N ILE A 30 8.09 -0.37 6.58
CA ILE A 30 9.40 -1.03 6.41
C ILE A 30 10.01 -0.64 5.06
N HIS A 31 9.21 -0.57 4.00
CA HIS A 31 9.70 -0.22 2.67
C HIS A 31 10.24 1.23 2.62
N GLY A 32 9.47 2.20 3.13
CA GLY A 32 9.90 3.60 3.22
C GLY A 32 11.11 3.78 4.14
N ALA A 33 11.10 3.15 5.32
CA ALA A 33 12.20 3.22 6.28
C ALA A 33 13.49 2.61 5.73
N PHE A 34 13.41 1.45 5.09
CA PHE A 34 14.56 0.82 4.45
C PHE A 34 15.10 1.68 3.32
N ARG A 35 14.25 2.25 2.45
CA ARG A 35 14.70 3.17 1.39
C ARG A 35 15.46 4.37 1.97
N LEU A 36 14.99 4.93 3.09
CA LEU A 36 15.66 6.05 3.73
C LEU A 36 17.02 5.65 4.33
N ILE A 37 17.04 4.61 5.16
CA ILE A 37 18.25 4.20 5.92
C ILE A 37 19.34 3.65 5.00
N ALA A 38 18.95 2.92 3.93
CA ALA A 38 19.90 2.38 2.96
C ALA A 38 20.39 3.42 1.93
N GLY A 39 20.04 4.71 2.07
CA GLY A 39 20.42 5.76 1.12
C GLY A 39 19.75 5.61 -0.25
N GLY A 40 18.64 4.88 -0.34
CA GLY A 40 17.96 4.53 -1.59
C GLY A 40 17.13 5.66 -2.22
N VAL A 41 16.95 6.80 -1.52
CA VAL A 41 16.15 7.93 -2.04
C VAL A 41 16.79 8.56 -3.28
N ALA A 42 18.09 8.86 -3.25
CA ALA A 42 18.76 9.50 -4.38
C ALA A 42 18.85 8.59 -5.62
N PRO A 43 19.26 7.31 -5.52
CA PRO A 43 19.23 6.38 -6.65
C PRO A 43 17.83 6.19 -7.23
N PHE A 44 16.79 6.12 -6.39
CA PHE A 44 15.40 6.04 -6.85
C PHE A 44 14.98 7.30 -7.62
N GLY A 45 15.43 8.48 -7.18
CA GLY A 45 15.19 9.74 -7.89
C GLY A 45 15.83 9.79 -9.27
N VAL A 46 17.08 9.35 -9.40
CA VAL A 46 17.77 9.24 -10.70
C VAL A 46 17.03 8.28 -11.62
N TRP A 47 16.54 7.16 -11.08
CA TRP A 47 15.71 6.23 -11.85
C TRP A 47 14.41 6.88 -12.32
N LEU A 48 13.68 7.60 -11.45
CA LEU A 48 12.44 8.31 -11.84
C LEU A 48 12.68 9.34 -12.96
N GLU A 49 13.79 10.08 -12.90
CA GLU A 49 14.19 11.00 -13.98
C GLU A 49 14.40 10.27 -15.31
N SER A 50 15.04 9.10 -15.28
CA SER A 50 15.20 8.26 -16.48
C SER A 50 13.86 7.77 -17.05
N GLN A 51 12.80 7.73 -16.24
CA GLN A 51 11.43 7.38 -16.65
C GLN A 51 10.61 8.60 -17.08
N GLY A 52 11.20 9.80 -17.12
CA GLY A 52 10.55 11.03 -17.57
C GLY A 52 9.89 11.86 -16.46
N PHE A 53 10.11 11.54 -15.18
CA PHE A 53 9.63 12.38 -14.09
C PHE A 53 10.60 13.56 -13.86
N PRO A 54 10.17 14.82 -14.00
CA PRO A 54 11.03 15.96 -13.70
C PRO A 54 11.30 16.02 -12.19
N MET A 55 12.50 16.45 -11.80
CA MET A 55 12.93 16.54 -10.39
C MET A 55 12.74 15.19 -9.66
N GLY A 56 13.31 14.12 -10.19
CA GLY A 56 13.06 12.76 -9.72
C GLY A 56 13.40 12.56 -8.24
N PHE A 57 14.42 13.27 -7.74
CA PHE A 57 14.73 13.28 -6.31
C PHE A 57 13.55 13.78 -5.45
N ALA A 58 12.85 14.83 -5.88
CA ALA A 58 11.70 15.37 -5.15
C ALA A 58 10.55 14.36 -5.11
N TRP A 59 10.28 13.66 -6.21
CA TRP A 59 9.29 12.58 -6.26
C TRP A 59 9.70 11.39 -5.38
N ALA A 60 10.95 10.95 -5.45
CA ALA A 60 11.46 9.85 -4.62
C ALA A 60 11.36 10.19 -3.13
N LEU A 61 11.68 11.44 -2.75
CA LEU A 61 11.54 11.92 -1.38
C LEU A 61 10.06 11.99 -0.98
N ALA A 62 9.19 12.52 -1.82
CA ALA A 62 7.74 12.61 -1.54
C ALA A 62 7.13 11.22 -1.31
N VAL A 63 7.43 10.24 -2.17
CA VAL A 63 6.99 8.84 -2.00
C VAL A 63 7.54 8.26 -0.69
N THR A 64 8.83 8.47 -0.40
CA THR A 64 9.45 7.96 0.83
C THR A 64 8.82 8.55 2.09
N LEU A 65 8.60 9.87 2.13
CA LEU A 65 7.94 10.53 3.25
C LEU A 65 6.49 10.06 3.40
N PHE A 66 5.79 9.84 2.29
CA PHE A 66 4.43 9.30 2.33
C PHE A 66 4.41 7.86 2.87
N GLU A 67 5.39 7.02 2.51
CA GLU A 67 5.58 5.66 3.07
C GLU A 67 6.03 5.64 4.54
N LEU A 68 6.49 6.76 5.09
CA LEU A 68 6.79 6.89 6.52
C LEU A 68 5.57 7.40 7.30
N VAL A 69 4.91 8.44 6.79
CA VAL A 69 3.82 9.13 7.50
C VAL A 69 2.48 8.43 7.32
N GLY A 70 2.15 8.00 6.10
CA GLY A 70 0.89 7.36 5.74
C GLY A 70 0.60 6.11 6.58
N PRO A 71 1.56 5.18 6.74
CA PRO A 71 1.34 4.02 7.58
C PRO A 71 1.19 4.34 9.07
N VAL A 72 1.91 5.35 9.59
CA VAL A 72 1.75 5.80 10.98
C VAL A 72 0.34 6.35 11.20
N LEU A 73 -0.19 7.12 10.24
CA LEU A 73 -1.57 7.59 10.24
C LEU A 73 -2.56 6.41 10.22
N MET A 74 -2.34 5.42 9.34
CA MET A 74 -3.14 4.20 9.29
C MET A 74 -3.11 3.45 10.62
N LEU A 75 -1.95 3.28 11.26
CA LEU A 75 -1.78 2.59 12.54
C LEU A 75 -2.53 3.32 13.66
N ALA A 76 -2.42 4.65 13.71
CA ALA A 76 -3.12 5.52 14.65
C ALA A 76 -4.64 5.69 14.36
N ARG A 77 -5.16 5.01 13.33
CA ARG A 77 -6.55 5.11 12.85
C ARG A 77 -6.96 6.55 12.50
N ARG A 78 -6.01 7.38 12.05
CA ARG A 78 -6.25 8.78 11.69
C ARG A 78 -6.06 8.96 10.20
N TRP A 79 -7.04 9.52 9.50
CA TRP A 79 -6.99 9.68 8.02
C TRP A 79 -6.74 8.37 7.25
N THR A 80 -7.05 7.21 7.86
CA THR A 80 -6.72 5.87 7.34
C THR A 80 -7.11 5.70 5.88
N SER A 81 -8.33 6.10 5.49
CA SER A 81 -8.79 5.92 4.12
C SER A 81 -8.03 6.75 3.10
N PHE A 82 -7.72 8.00 3.44
CA PHE A 82 -6.95 8.86 2.55
C PHE A 82 -5.50 8.38 2.42
N ALA A 83 -4.88 7.97 3.53
CA ALA A 83 -3.54 7.38 3.52
C ALA A 83 -3.51 6.09 2.67
N ALA A 84 -4.50 5.21 2.86
CA ALA A 84 -4.60 3.97 2.10
C ALA A 84 -4.83 4.20 0.59
N LEU A 85 -5.68 5.17 0.21
CA LEU A 85 -5.87 5.55 -1.19
C LEU A 85 -4.59 6.13 -1.81
N GLY A 86 -3.87 6.98 -1.10
CA GLY A 86 -2.58 7.51 -1.56
C GLY A 86 -1.56 6.39 -1.81
N HIS A 87 -1.47 5.42 -0.90
CA HIS A 87 -0.61 4.24 -1.10
C HIS A 87 -1.09 3.39 -2.27
N ALA A 88 -2.39 3.19 -2.45
CA ALA A 88 -2.93 2.42 -3.58
C ALA A 88 -2.52 3.07 -4.91
N ALA A 89 -2.56 4.40 -5.00
CA ALA A 89 -2.09 5.13 -6.19
C ALA A 89 -0.58 4.96 -6.43
N ILE A 90 0.24 5.12 -5.40
CA ILE A 90 1.71 4.94 -5.49
C ILE A 90 2.05 3.51 -5.91
N LEU A 91 1.44 2.50 -5.26
CA LEU A 91 1.70 1.09 -5.56
C LEU A 91 1.18 0.71 -6.95
N THR A 92 0.09 1.30 -7.42
CA THR A 92 -0.38 1.08 -8.80
C THR A 92 0.63 1.61 -9.81
N LEU A 93 1.18 2.80 -9.59
CA LEU A 93 2.22 3.35 -10.45
C LEU A 93 3.49 2.50 -10.41
N GLY A 94 3.94 2.10 -9.21
CA GLY A 94 5.07 1.19 -9.02
C GLY A 94 4.84 -0.17 -9.68
N MET A 95 3.63 -0.72 -9.60
CA MET A 95 3.24 -1.94 -10.28
C MET A 95 3.42 -1.80 -11.80
N ILE A 96 2.86 -0.75 -12.40
CA ILE A 96 2.91 -0.54 -13.85
C ILE A 96 4.34 -0.32 -14.33
N MET A 97 5.10 0.53 -13.65
CA MET A 97 6.43 0.94 -14.10
C MET A 97 7.52 -0.09 -13.77
N VAL A 98 7.39 -0.80 -12.64
CA VAL A 98 8.45 -1.67 -12.11
C VAL A 98 8.11 -3.15 -12.29
N HIS A 99 6.90 -3.58 -11.93
CA HIS A 99 6.58 -5.00 -11.80
C HIS A 99 5.93 -5.63 -13.02
N LEU A 100 5.02 -4.90 -13.69
CA LEU A 100 4.33 -5.35 -14.89
C LEU A 100 5.29 -5.80 -16.01
N PRO A 101 6.44 -5.13 -16.26
CA PRO A 101 7.42 -5.59 -17.25
C PRO A 101 7.99 -6.99 -16.97
N PHE A 102 7.96 -7.45 -15.73
CA PHE A 102 8.41 -8.80 -15.34
C PHE A 102 7.28 -9.85 -15.37
N GLY A 103 6.06 -9.46 -15.75
CA GLY A 103 4.90 -10.34 -15.82
C GLY A 103 4.20 -10.55 -14.47
N TRP A 104 3.56 -11.71 -14.30
CA TRP A 104 2.68 -11.96 -13.15
C TRP A 104 3.42 -12.41 -11.89
N PHE A 105 4.30 -13.41 -12.01
CA PHE A 105 4.82 -14.18 -10.86
C PHE A 105 5.98 -13.48 -10.13
N VAL A 106 5.90 -13.40 -8.80
CA VAL A 106 7.01 -12.94 -7.95
C VAL A 106 8.01 -14.07 -7.70
N VAL A 107 7.59 -15.34 -7.73
CA VAL A 107 8.47 -16.51 -7.60
C VAL A 107 8.08 -17.64 -8.57
N GLY A 108 9.00 -18.58 -8.85
CA GLY A 108 8.72 -19.79 -9.62
C GLY A 108 8.80 -19.54 -11.12
N ALA A 109 7.64 -19.35 -11.77
CA ALA A 109 7.56 -19.10 -13.21
C ALA A 109 8.06 -17.70 -13.63
N GLY A 110 8.41 -16.85 -12.65
CA GLY A 110 8.96 -15.52 -12.85
C GLY A 110 9.66 -14.99 -11.60
N ARG A 111 10.09 -13.73 -11.67
CA ARG A 111 10.66 -12.97 -10.55
C ARG A 111 10.21 -11.52 -10.66
N ASN A 112 10.00 -10.84 -9.53
CA ASN A 112 9.62 -9.42 -9.48
C ASN A 112 8.29 -9.06 -10.19
N GLY A 113 7.44 -10.04 -10.49
CA GLY A 113 6.14 -9.80 -11.13
C GLY A 113 5.14 -9.06 -10.22
N MET A 114 3.93 -8.84 -10.76
CA MET A 114 2.92 -7.96 -10.15
C MET A 114 1.96 -8.61 -9.15
N GLU A 115 1.99 -9.93 -8.93
CA GLU A 115 1.01 -10.61 -8.04
C GLU A 115 0.96 -10.00 -6.63
N TYR A 116 2.12 -9.66 -6.07
CA TYR A 116 2.21 -9.04 -4.75
C TYR A 116 1.71 -7.59 -4.76
N SER A 117 1.92 -6.85 -5.85
CA SER A 117 1.35 -5.51 -6.01
C SER A 117 -0.17 -5.54 -6.03
N VAL A 118 -0.77 -6.48 -6.76
CA VAL A 118 -2.23 -6.62 -6.88
C VAL A 118 -2.87 -6.86 -5.51
N ILE A 119 -2.34 -7.79 -4.71
CA ILE A 119 -2.90 -8.06 -3.38
C ILE A 119 -2.76 -6.88 -2.43
N LEU A 120 -1.63 -6.16 -2.46
CA LEU A 120 -1.44 -4.95 -1.64
C LEU A 120 -2.40 -3.84 -2.05
N ILE A 121 -2.59 -3.59 -3.35
CA ILE A 121 -3.52 -2.58 -3.87
C ILE A 121 -4.95 -2.90 -3.43
N VAL A 122 -5.42 -4.15 -3.63
CA VAL A 122 -6.77 -4.56 -3.21
C VAL A 122 -6.94 -4.45 -1.70
N SER A 123 -5.91 -4.80 -0.91
CA SER A 123 -5.93 -4.67 0.54
C SER A 123 -6.06 -3.20 0.96
N LEU A 124 -5.31 -2.30 0.33
CA LEU A 124 -5.38 -0.86 0.58
C LEU A 124 -6.75 -0.28 0.22
N LEU A 125 -7.34 -0.69 -0.91
CA LEU A 125 -8.69 -0.26 -1.30
C LEU A 125 -9.74 -0.78 -0.32
N THR A 126 -9.59 -2.01 0.17
CA THR A 126 -10.48 -2.60 1.19
C THR A 126 -10.36 -1.86 2.52
N ILE A 127 -9.14 -1.52 2.95
CA ILE A 127 -8.90 -0.68 4.13
C ILE A 127 -9.51 0.71 3.92
N ALA A 128 -9.32 1.32 2.74
CA ALA A 128 -9.87 2.63 2.46
C ALA A 128 -11.40 2.65 2.54
N TRP A 129 -12.03 1.61 2.00
CA TRP A 129 -13.48 1.42 2.07
C TRP A 129 -13.95 1.21 3.51
N ALA A 130 -13.33 0.27 4.24
CA ALA A 130 -13.77 -0.11 5.59
C ALA A 130 -13.64 1.01 6.63
N TYR A 131 -12.68 1.92 6.47
CA TYR A 131 -12.43 3.03 7.39
C TYR A 131 -12.90 4.39 6.85
N TRP A 132 -13.71 4.39 5.77
CA TRP A 132 -14.17 5.62 5.15
C TRP A 132 -14.91 6.49 6.15
N PRO A 133 -14.63 7.82 6.21
CA PRO A 133 -15.33 8.69 7.14
C PRO A 133 -16.83 8.71 6.82
N GLU A 134 -17.63 8.12 7.71
CA GLU A 134 -19.07 8.32 7.66
C GLU A 134 -19.37 9.75 8.14
N ARG A 135 -20.24 10.46 7.40
CA ARG A 135 -20.81 11.70 7.93
C ARG A 135 -21.50 11.34 9.23
N ARG A 136 -21.05 11.93 10.35
CA ARG A 136 -21.82 11.90 11.60
C ARG A 136 -23.21 12.44 11.26
N ARG A 137 -24.21 11.55 11.17
CA ARG A 137 -25.61 11.97 11.25
C ARG A 137 -25.75 12.45 12.68
N GLY A 138 -25.93 13.76 12.85
CA GLY A 138 -26.02 14.38 14.16
C GLY A 138 -27.03 13.63 15.03
N SER A 139 -26.60 13.31 16.25
CA SER A 139 -27.48 12.99 17.37
C SER A 139 -28.21 14.25 17.82
#